data_AF-A0A9D8N3X1-F1
#
_entry.id   AF-A0A9D8N3X1-F1
#
_cell.length_a   1.000
_cell.length_b   1.000
_cell.length_c   1.000
_cell.angle_alpha   90.00
_cell.angle_beta   90.00
_cell.angle_gamma   90.00
#
_symmetry.space_group_name_H-M   'P 1'
#
loop_
_entity.id
_entity.type
_entity.pdbx_description
1 polymer ?
#
loop_
_entity_poly.entity_id
_entity_poly.type
_entity_poly.pdbx_seq_one_letter_code
_entity_poly.pdbx_strand_id
1 'polypeptide(L)'
;MALTIENFVKLANYYNQTAMIMSAICVQKGGIPMENYVGRMYAADVLEFIAEYGRRLKADSQIVIPADVASVIERFNAEYERVKSLTTPSQKPIYEMTLDEFEKFMNI
;
A
#
# COMPACT_ATOMS: atom_id res chain seq x y z
N MET A 1 8.29 -12.13 1.78
CA MET A 1 7.15 -12.72 1.03
C MET A 1 7.63 -13.04 -0.38
N ALA A 2 7.28 -14.20 -0.95
CA ALA A 2 7.67 -14.53 -2.34
C ALA A 2 7.03 -13.54 -3.33
N LEU A 3 7.75 -13.16 -4.40
CA LEU A 3 7.25 -12.27 -5.46
C LEU A 3 6.34 -13.08 -6.41
N THR A 4 5.02 -12.98 -6.23
CA THR A 4 4.04 -13.72 -7.03
C THR A 4 2.79 -12.87 -7.30
N ILE A 5 2.09 -13.18 -8.39
CA ILE A 5 0.82 -12.52 -8.76
C ILE A 5 -0.23 -12.72 -7.67
N GLU A 6 -0.33 -13.93 -7.11
CA GLU A 6 -1.29 -14.25 -6.06
C GLU A 6 -1.11 -13.36 -4.82
N ASN A 7 0.14 -13.15 -4.41
CA ASN A 7 0.46 -12.30 -3.27
C ASN A 7 0.14 -10.84 -3.56
N PHE A 8 0.38 -10.35 -4.78
CA PHE A 8 -0.06 -9.01 -5.17
C PHE A 8 -1.58 -8.86 -5.11
N VAL A 9 -2.34 -9.83 -5.62
CA VAL A 9 -3.81 -9.80 -5.56
C VAL A 9 -4.31 -9.79 -4.11
N LYS A 10 -3.69 -10.60 -3.22
CA LYS A 10 -3.99 -10.59 -1.78
C LYS A 10 -3.73 -9.22 -1.15
N LEU A 11 -2.60 -8.59 -1.46
CA LEU A 11 -2.28 -7.24 -0.97
C LEU A 11 -3.25 -6.18 -1.49
N ALA A 12 -3.57 -6.19 -2.78
CA ALA A 12 -4.53 -5.25 -3.38
C ALA A 12 -5.92 -5.38 -2.74
N ASN A 13 -6.37 -6.61 -2.49
CA ASN A 13 -7.62 -6.87 -1.78
C ASN A 13 -7.58 -6.38 -0.34
N TYR A 14 -6.47 -6.62 0.38
CA TYR A 14 -6.27 -6.13 1.74
C TYR A 14 -6.37 -4.60 1.80
N TYR A 15 -5.72 -3.91 0.88
CA TYR A 15 -5.78 -2.45 0.79
C TYR A 15 -7.19 -1.95 0.56
N ASN A 16 -7.89 -2.52 -0.43
CA ASN A 16 -9.26 -2.14 -0.76
C ASN A 16 -10.21 -2.35 0.43
N GLN A 17 -10.10 -3.48 1.13
CA GLN A 17 -10.89 -3.75 2.34
C GLN A 17 -10.59 -2.73 3.45
N THR A 18 -9.31 -2.42 3.67
CA THR A 18 -8.90 -1.45 4.68
C THR A 18 -9.40 -0.05 4.34
N ALA A 19 -9.26 0.39 3.09
CA ALA A 19 -9.75 1.67 2.60
C ALA A 19 -11.28 1.79 2.73
N MET A 20 -12.02 0.72 2.43
CA MET A 20 -13.47 0.68 2.64
C MET A 20 -13.85 0.86 4.13
N ILE A 21 -13.16 0.18 5.04
CA ILE A 21 -13.38 0.32 6.49
C ILE A 21 -13.07 1.75 6.94
N MET A 22 -11.92 2.30 6.51
CA MET A 22 -11.54 3.68 6.82
C MET A 22 -12.58 4.68 6.31
N SER A 23 -13.07 4.50 5.08
CA SER A 23 -14.14 5.32 4.49
C SER A 23 -15.43 5.24 5.31
N ALA A 24 -15.86 4.04 5.71
CA ALA A 24 -17.04 3.85 6.54
C ALA A 24 -16.92 4.57 7.89
N ILE A 25 -15.74 4.52 8.53
CA ILE A 25 -15.47 5.25 9.77
C ILE A 25 -15.56 6.76 9.54
N CYS A 26 -14.99 7.29 8.44
CA CYS A 26 -15.11 8.71 8.10
C CYS A 26 -16.57 9.15 7.95
N VAL A 27 -17.42 8.35 7.28
CA VAL A 27 -18.85 8.62 7.13
C VAL A 27 -19.56 8.64 8.49
N GLN A 28 -19.31 7.65 9.35
CA GLN A 28 -19.89 7.59 10.70
C GLN A 28 -19.48 8.78 11.57
N LYS A 29 -18.28 9.34 11.36
CA LYS A 29 -17.81 10.56 12.00
C LYS A 29 -18.33 11.85 11.36
N GLY A 30 -19.30 11.79 10.45
CA GLY A 30 -19.88 12.96 9.79
C GLY A 30 -18.99 13.59 8.71
N GLY A 31 -18.14 12.78 8.07
CA GLY A 31 -17.20 13.25 7.05
C GLY A 31 -16.02 14.04 7.62
N ILE A 32 -15.85 14.06 8.95
CA ILE A 32 -14.67 14.65 9.58
C ILE A 32 -13.46 13.86 9.09
N PRO A 33 -12.52 14.52 8.38
CA PRO A 33 -11.29 13.88 7.94
C PRO A 33 -10.63 13.22 9.15
N MET A 34 -10.25 11.93 9.09
CA MET A 34 -9.56 11.30 10.22
C MET A 34 -8.38 12.17 10.63
N GLU A 35 -8.48 12.86 11.76
CA GLU A 35 -7.42 13.75 12.26
C GLU A 35 -6.23 12.95 12.78
N ASN A 36 -6.41 11.64 13.00
CA ASN A 36 -5.31 10.75 13.30
C ASN A 36 -4.35 10.65 12.10
N TYR A 37 -3.27 11.40 12.21
CA TYR A 37 -2.05 11.35 11.39
C TYR A 37 -1.63 9.91 11.08
N VAL A 38 -1.73 9.01 12.07
CA VAL A 38 -1.38 7.59 11.98
C VAL A 38 -2.17 6.85 10.89
N GLY A 39 -3.47 7.10 10.74
CA GLY A 39 -4.30 6.38 9.78
C GLY A 39 -4.03 6.78 8.33
N ARG A 40 -3.79 8.08 8.08
CA ARG A 40 -3.48 8.59 6.73
C ARG A 40 -2.08 8.17 6.28
N MET A 41 -1.11 8.25 7.19
CA MET A 41 0.26 7.79 6.96
C MET A 41 0.27 6.29 6.69
N TYR A 42 -0.43 5.50 7.52
CA TYR A 42 -0.58 4.06 7.31
C TYR A 42 -1.17 3.71 5.93
N ALA A 43 -2.22 4.40 5.49
CA ALA A 43 -2.81 4.17 4.17
C ALA A 43 -1.85 4.53 3.02
N ALA A 44 -1.05 5.59 3.16
CA ALA A 44 -0.05 5.96 2.17
C ALA A 44 1.13 4.97 2.16
N ASP A 45 1.58 4.52 3.33
CA ASP A 45 2.69 3.58 3.53
C ASP A 45 2.36 2.17 3.01
N VAL A 46 1.14 1.68 3.27
CA VAL A 46 0.68 0.41 2.69
C VAL A 46 0.56 0.54 1.17
N LEU A 47 0.11 1.70 0.66
CA LEU A 47 0.02 1.92 -0.78
C LEU A 47 1.40 1.95 -1.45
N GLU A 48 2.42 2.54 -0.81
CA GLU A 48 3.81 2.48 -1.25
C GLU A 48 4.27 1.03 -1.42
N PHE A 49 4.06 0.20 -0.39
CA PHE A 49 4.45 -1.21 -0.41
C PHE A 49 3.83 -1.96 -1.60
N ILE A 50 2.54 -1.74 -1.86
CA ILE A 50 1.80 -2.42 -2.93
C ILE A 50 2.24 -1.94 -4.31
N ALA A 51 2.42 -0.63 -4.47
CA ALA A 51 2.90 -0.04 -5.72
C ALA A 51 4.29 -0.60 -6.08
N GLU A 52 5.20 -0.62 -5.11
CA GLU A 52 6.56 -1.15 -5.32
C GLU A 52 6.56 -2.65 -5.60
N TYR A 53 5.73 -3.42 -4.89
CA TYR A 53 5.56 -4.85 -5.18
C TYR A 53 5.08 -5.09 -6.62
N GLY A 54 4.11 -4.30 -7.09
CA GLY A 54 3.62 -4.37 -8.47
C GLY A 54 4.68 -3.98 -9.51
N ARG A 55 5.50 -2.96 -9.23
CA ARG A 55 6.64 -2.55 -10.10
C ARG A 55 7.66 -3.68 -10.22
N ARG A 56 8.01 -4.33 -9.11
CA ARG A 56 8.94 -5.47 -9.08
C ARG A 56 8.39 -6.68 -9.85
N LEU A 57 7.09 -6.96 -9.70
CA LEU A 57 6.41 -7.98 -10.51
C LEU A 57 6.57 -7.71 -12.01
N LYS A 58 6.33 -6.47 -12.45
CA LYS A 58 6.47 -6.09 -13.87
C LYS A 58 7.91 -6.12 -14.37
N ALA A 59 8.89 -5.88 -13.49
CA ALA A 59 10.30 -5.90 -13.83
C ALA A 59 10.86 -7.32 -13.99
N ASP A 60 10.22 -8.32 -13.38
CA ASP A 60 10.61 -9.72 -13.51
C ASP A 60 10.13 -10.32 -14.84
N SER A 61 11.08 -10.53 -15.76
CA SER A 61 10.82 -11.08 -17.10
C SER A 61 10.37 -12.53 -17.11
N GLN A 62 10.49 -13.26 -15.99
CA GLN A 62 10.04 -14.65 -15.87
C GLN A 62 8.54 -14.73 -15.54
N ILE A 63 7.93 -13.64 -15.08
CA ILE A 63 6.53 -13.63 -14.65
C ILE A 63 5.64 -13.11 -15.77
N VAL A 64 4.79 -13.99 -16.30
CA VAL A 64 3.76 -13.59 -17.27
C VAL A 64 2.57 -12.99 -16.51
N ILE A 65 2.41 -11.67 -16.59
CA ILE A 65 1.35 -10.94 -15.90
C ILE A 65 0.09 -10.87 -16.78
N PRO A 66 -1.05 -11.38 -16.32
CA PRO A 66 -2.34 -11.19 -16.98
C PRO A 66 -2.70 -9.71 -17.17
N ALA A 67 -3.35 -9.36 -18.28
CA ALA A 67 -3.64 -7.97 -18.63
C ALA A 67 -4.53 -7.25 -17.60
N ASP A 68 -5.46 -7.97 -16.98
CA ASP A 68 -6.29 -7.50 -15.88
C ASP A 68 -5.46 -7.15 -14.65
N VAL A 69 -4.52 -8.02 -14.25
CA VAL A 69 -3.59 -7.75 -13.13
C VAL A 69 -2.67 -6.58 -13.46
N ALA A 70 -2.16 -6.49 -14.68
CA ALA A 70 -1.34 -5.36 -15.11
C ALA A 70 -2.11 -4.03 -14.97
N SER A 71 -3.40 -4.00 -15.33
CA SER A 71 -4.24 -2.81 -15.14
C SER A 71 -4.44 -2.42 -13.68
N VAL A 72 -4.43 -3.40 -12.77
CA VAL A 72 -4.50 -3.14 -11.32
C VAL A 72 -3.19 -2.53 -10.84
N ILE A 73 -2.04 -3.09 -11.25
CA ILE A 73 -0.71 -2.55 -10.92
C ILE A 73 -0.61 -1.08 -11.35
N GLU A 74 -1.02 -0.75 -12.58
CA GLU A 74 -0.97 0.64 -13.07
C GLU A 74 -1.87 1.59 -12.27
N ARG A 75 -3.07 1.14 -11.85
CA ARG A 75 -3.96 1.94 -11.01
C ARG A 75 -3.35 2.24 -9.65
N PHE A 76 -2.85 1.22 -8.96
CA PHE A 76 -2.19 1.38 -7.65
C PHE A 76 -0.96 2.30 -7.76
N ASN A 77 -0.16 2.17 -8.83
CA ASN A 77 0.95 3.09 -9.09
C ASN A 77 0.48 4.53 -9.26
N ALA A 78 -0.56 4.77 -10.05
CA ALA A 78 -1.09 6.10 -10.29
C ALA A 78 -1.71 6.74 -9.03
N GLU A 79 -2.36 5.94 -8.19
CA GLU A 79 -2.89 6.37 -6.90
C GLU A 79 -1.77 6.74 -5.94
N TYR A 80 -0.73 5.91 -5.86
CA TYR A 80 0.43 6.17 -5.02
C TYR A 80 1.10 7.50 -5.37
N GLU A 81 1.32 7.80 -6.65
CA GLU A 81 1.95 9.06 -7.07
C GLU A 81 1.20 10.32 -6.59
N ARG A 82 -0.12 10.22 -6.35
CA ARG A 82 -0.93 11.34 -5.85
C ARG A 82 -0.77 11.57 -4.35
N VAL A 83 -0.42 10.52 -3.60
CA VAL A 83 -0.38 10.55 -2.12
C VAL A 83 1.00 10.28 -1.56
N LYS A 84 2.02 10.11 -2.40
CA LYS A 84 3.41 9.84 -1.98
C LYS A 84 3.99 10.86 -1.01
N SER A 85 3.51 12.11 -1.02
CA SER A 85 3.95 13.13 -0.05
C SER A 85 3.41 12.88 1.37
N LEU A 86 2.46 11.97 1.51
CA LEU A 86 1.87 11.55 2.77
C LEU A 86 2.48 10.25 3.30
N THR A 87 3.46 9.66 2.61
CA THR A 87 4.20 8.52 3.18
C THR A 87 5.06 8.99 4.33
N THR A 88 5.20 8.14 5.33
CA THR A 88 6.04 8.44 6.46
C THR A 88 7.49 8.52 6.00
N PRO A 89 8.18 9.66 6.19
CA PRO A 89 9.60 9.77 5.85
C PRO A 89 10.39 8.77 6.67
N SER A 90 10.93 7.75 6.00
CA SER A 90 11.75 6.71 6.62
C SER A 90 13.17 6.77 6.04
N GLN A 91 14.17 6.42 6.87
CA GLN A 91 15.56 6.31 6.40
C GLN A 91 15.76 5.15 5.42
N LYS A 92 14.82 4.19 5.41
CA LYS A 92 14.79 2.99 4.59
C LYS A 92 13.34 2.79 4.17
N PRO A 93 13.04 2.56 2.88
CA PRO A 93 11.65 2.37 2.45
C PRO A 93 10.99 1.21 3.21
N ILE A 94 9.70 1.36 3.55
CA ILE A 94 8.99 0.40 4.42
C ILE A 94 9.00 -1.01 3.82
N TYR A 95 8.97 -1.12 2.49
CA TYR A 95 9.03 -2.41 1.79
C TYR A 95 10.39 -3.14 1.88
N GLU A 96 11.42 -2.48 2.39
CA GLU A 96 12.73 -3.09 2.67
C GLU A 96 12.94 -3.38 4.17
N MET A 97 12.01 -2.96 5.02
CA MET A 97 12.12 -3.16 6.47
C MET A 97 11.80 -4.61 6.86
N THR A 98 12.53 -5.13 7.85
CA THR A 98 12.12 -6.32 8.60
C THR A 98 10.94 -6.00 9.53
N LEU A 99 10.26 -7.02 10.07
CA LEU A 99 9.17 -6.81 11.03
C LEU A 99 9.66 -6.03 12.26
N ASP A 100 10.81 -6.41 12.83
CA ASP A 100 11.44 -5.70 13.96
C ASP A 100 11.79 -4.23 13.63
N GLU A 101 12.26 -3.96 12.41
CA GLU A 101 12.55 -2.59 11.96
C GLU A 101 11.27 -1.76 11.85
N PHE A 102 10.19 -2.36 11.34
CA PHE A 102 8.89 -1.73 11.21
C PHE A 102 8.24 -1.45 12.58
N GLU A 103 8.23 -2.42 13.50
CA GLU A 103 7.66 -2.27 14.85
C GLU A 103 8.36 -1.15 15.63
N LYS A 104 9.70 -1.11 15.58
CA LYS A 104 10.49 -0.02 16.20
C LYS A 104 10.20 1.35 15.57
N PHE A 105 10.04 1.41 14.26
CA PHE A 105 9.71 2.65 13.56
C PHE A 105 8.31 3.16 13.92
N MET A 106 7.36 2.24 14.07
CA MET A 106 5.97 2.54 14.45
C MET A 106 5.79 2.75 15.97
N ASN A 107 6.83 2.51 16.76
CA ASN A 107 6.84 2.63 18.21
C ASN A 107 5.79 1.72 18.90
N ILE A 108 5.65 0.49 18.38
CA ILE A 108 4.74 -0.56 18.84
C ILE A 108 5.54 -1.66 19.54
#